data_AF-A0A1F6R8P3-F1
#
_entry.id   AF-A0A1F6R8P3-F1
#
_cell.length_a   1.000
_cell.length_b   1.000
_cell.length_c   1.000
_cell.angle_alpha   90.00
_cell.angle_beta   90.00
_cell.angle_gamma   90.00
#
_symmetry.space_group_name_H-M   'P 1'
#
loop_
_entity.id
_entity.type
_entity.pdbx_description
1 polymer ?
#
loop_
_entity_poly.entity_id
_entity_poly.type
_entity_poly.pdbx_seq_one_letter_code
_entity_poly.pdbx_strand_id
1 'polypeptide(L)'
;MNEFKDIKFGPEEITEDTENERKNLLLTAKGLSMEELRNVQAKLGYSVELKEGGNEENDLRDFLEGIISKDNTATELARIKNAVALAKKETKKEKE
;
A
#
# COMPACT_ATOMS: atom_id res chain seq x y z
N MET A 1 9.31 48.47 10.29
CA MET A 1 9.24 47.99 8.91
C MET A 1 9.54 46.50 8.96
N ASN A 2 8.52 45.65 8.94
CA ASN A 2 8.72 44.20 8.91
C ASN A 2 8.52 43.74 7.47
N GLU A 3 9.62 43.30 6.86
CA GLU A 3 9.64 42.64 5.56
C GLU A 3 8.87 41.32 5.68
N PHE A 4 7.64 41.31 5.16
CA PHE A 4 6.91 40.08 4.91
C PHE A 4 7.67 39.33 3.83
N LYS A 5 8.27 38.20 4.21
CA LYS A 5 8.89 37.27 3.28
C LYS A 5 7.83 36.83 2.27
N ASP A 6 8.07 37.14 1.00
CA ASP A 6 7.32 36.62 -0.14
C ASP A 6 7.36 35.09 -0.12
N ILE A 7 6.30 34.48 0.40
CA ILE A 7 6.08 33.04 0.27
C ILE A 7 5.63 32.83 -1.18
N LYS A 8 6.57 32.39 -2.02
CA LYS A 8 6.28 31.95 -3.38
C LYS A 8 5.38 30.73 -3.31
N PHE A 9 4.08 30.92 -3.53
CA PHE A 9 3.17 29.84 -3.90
C PHE A 9 3.45 29.47 -5.37
N GLY A 10 4.44 28.61 -5.57
CA GLY A 10 4.57 27.85 -6.82
C GLY A 10 3.47 26.78 -6.88
N PRO A 11 3.19 26.21 -8.06
CA PRO A 11 2.32 25.05 -8.16
C PRO A 11 2.89 23.96 -7.24
N GLU A 12 2.06 23.37 -6.38
CA GLU A 12 2.46 22.21 -5.59
C GLU A 12 3.09 21.17 -6.53
N GLU A 13 4.37 20.88 -6.31
CA GLU A 13 5.10 19.82 -7.02
C GLU A 13 4.38 18.50 -6.76
N ILE A 14 3.58 18.07 -7.73
CA ILE A 14 3.26 16.67 -7.90
C ILE A 14 4.45 16.06 -8.67
N THR A 15 4.74 14.77 -8.44
CA THR A 15 5.25 13.78 -9.44
C THR A 15 6.66 13.18 -9.32
N GLU A 16 7.16 12.79 -8.14
CA GLU A 16 8.18 11.70 -8.08
C GLU A 16 8.04 10.79 -6.85
N ASP A 17 7.43 11.28 -5.77
CA ASP A 17 7.24 10.49 -4.55
C ASP A 17 6.21 9.37 -4.74
N THR A 18 5.03 9.67 -5.28
CA THR A 18 3.91 8.71 -5.39
C THR A 18 4.19 7.51 -6.29
N GLU A 19 4.91 7.68 -7.40
CA GLU A 19 5.27 6.56 -8.26
C GLU A 19 6.35 5.67 -7.64
N ASN A 20 7.34 6.27 -6.98
CA ASN A 20 8.36 5.52 -6.26
C ASN A 20 7.76 4.79 -5.05
N GLU A 21 6.81 5.40 -4.35
CA GLU A 21 6.03 4.75 -3.30
C GLU A 21 5.23 3.56 -3.85
N ARG A 22 4.54 3.72 -4.99
CA ARG A 22 3.84 2.62 -5.67
C ARG A 22 4.81 1.47 -5.98
N LYS A 23 5.95 1.75 -6.61
CA LYS A 23 6.97 0.73 -6.94
C LYS A 23 7.48 0.01 -5.69
N ASN A 24 7.82 0.74 -4.64
CA ASN A 24 8.31 0.16 -3.38
C ASN A 24 7.24 -0.70 -2.69
N LEU A 25 5.98 -0.27 -2.72
CA LEU A 25 4.87 -1.00 -2.14
C LEU A 25 4.56 -2.28 -2.93
N LEU A 26 4.64 -2.25 -4.26
CA LEU A 26 4.54 -3.45 -5.11
C LEU A 26 5.65 -4.46 -4.80
N LEU A 27 6.91 -4.02 -4.69
CA LEU A 27 8.01 -4.89 -4.29
C LEU A 27 7.77 -5.51 -2.90
N THR A 28 7.22 -4.73 -1.99
CA THR A 28 6.87 -5.20 -0.65
C THR A 28 5.77 -6.26 -0.69
N ALA A 29 4.72 -6.04 -1.49
CA ALA A 29 3.59 -6.96 -1.66
C ALA A 29 4.03 -8.33 -2.22
N LYS A 30 5.00 -8.34 -3.14
CA LYS A 30 5.59 -9.58 -3.69
C LYS A 30 6.28 -10.45 -2.64
N GLY A 31 6.84 -9.82 -1.60
CA GLY A 31 7.52 -10.51 -0.51
C GLY A 31 6.62 -10.86 0.67
N LEU A 32 5.30 -10.64 0.60
CA LEU A 32 4.37 -11.01 1.66
C LEU A 32 4.03 -12.50 1.61
N SER A 33 3.94 -13.10 2.79
CA SER A 33 3.37 -14.43 3.01
C SER A 33 1.85 -14.42 2.90
N MET A 34 1.25 -15.61 2.71
CA MET A 34 -0.20 -15.80 2.64
C MET A 34 -0.95 -15.20 3.85
N GLU A 35 -0.42 -15.39 5.05
CA GLU A 35 -1.00 -14.85 6.29
C GLU A 35 -0.97 -13.31 6.30
N GLU A 36 0.16 -12.71 5.91
CA GLU A 36 0.28 -11.25 5.81
C GLU A 36 -0.67 -10.69 4.75
N LEU A 37 -0.82 -11.36 3.61
CA LEU A 37 -1.75 -10.96 2.54
C LEU A 37 -3.21 -10.96 3.03
N ARG A 38 -3.63 -12.00 3.76
CA ARG A 38 -4.97 -12.07 4.39
C ARG A 38 -5.18 -10.96 5.43
N ASN A 39 -4.15 -10.67 6.24
CA ASN A 39 -4.21 -9.57 7.21
C ASN A 39 -4.34 -8.21 6.52
N VAL A 40 -3.63 -7.98 5.41
CA VAL A 40 -3.78 -6.77 4.60
C VAL A 40 -5.19 -6.66 4.03
N GLN A 41 -5.71 -7.74 3.44
CA GLN A 41 -7.08 -7.79 2.93
C GLN A 41 -8.10 -7.40 4.00
N ALA A 42 -8.02 -8.02 5.18
CA ALA A 42 -8.92 -7.77 6.30
C ALA A 42 -8.86 -6.31 6.78
N LYS A 43 -7.68 -5.72 6.87
CA LYS A 43 -7.50 -4.32 7.29
C LYS A 43 -8.00 -3.31 6.25
N LEU A 44 -7.84 -3.65 4.98
CA LEU A 44 -8.36 -2.79 3.91
C LEU A 44 -9.87 -2.93 3.75
N GLY A 45 -10.46 -4.04 4.20
CA GLY A 45 -11.89 -4.32 4.07
C GLY A 45 -12.27 -4.70 2.65
N TYR A 46 -11.35 -5.28 1.88
CA TYR A 46 -11.60 -5.72 0.52
C TYR A 46 -12.00 -7.19 0.48
N SER A 47 -12.93 -7.51 -0.42
CA SER A 47 -13.19 -8.91 -0.80
C SER A 47 -12.29 -9.29 -1.98
N VAL A 48 -11.65 -10.45 -1.86
CA VAL A 48 -10.92 -11.08 -2.97
C VAL A 48 -11.70 -12.29 -3.42
N GLU A 49 -11.94 -12.39 -4.72
CA GLU A 49 -12.51 -13.58 -5.33
C GLU A 49 -11.41 -14.62 -5.47
N LEU A 50 -11.46 -15.64 -4.62
CA LEU A 50 -10.54 -16.78 -4.68
C LEU A 50 -11.10 -17.81 -5.63
N LYS A 51 -10.29 -18.23 -6.61
CA LYS A 51 -10.72 -19.27 -7.56
C LYS A 51 -10.64 -20.64 -6.90
N GLU A 52 -11.69 -21.44 -7.01
CA GLU A 52 -11.66 -22.84 -6.55
C GLU A 52 -10.55 -23.61 -7.26
N GLY A 53 -9.69 -24.28 -6.49
CA GLY A 53 -8.51 -24.99 -7.01
C GLY A 53 -7.37 -24.09 -7.47
N GLY A 54 -7.50 -22.77 -7.32
CA GLY A 54 -6.45 -21.78 -7.58
C GLY A 54 -5.44 -21.66 -6.44
N ASN A 55 -4.33 -20.97 -6.70
CA ASN A 55 -3.38 -20.60 -5.66
C ASN A 55 -3.87 -19.32 -4.98
N GLU A 56 -4.52 -19.48 -3.83
CA GLU A 56 -5.05 -18.37 -3.04
C GLU A 56 -4.00 -17.29 -2.71
N GLU A 57 -2.75 -17.68 -2.42
CA GLU A 57 -1.69 -16.72 -2.14
C GLU A 57 -1.42 -15.82 -3.35
N ASN A 58 -1.42 -16.39 -4.55
CA ASN A 58 -1.27 -15.63 -5.78
C ASN A 58 -2.49 -14.74 -6.05
N ASP A 59 -3.71 -15.26 -5.87
CA ASP A 59 -4.94 -14.48 -6.06
C ASP A 59 -4.98 -13.25 -5.13
N LEU A 60 -4.61 -13.42 -3.86
CA LEU A 60 -4.51 -12.31 -2.89
C LEU A 60 -3.40 -11.32 -3.25
N ARG A 61 -2.24 -11.81 -3.69
CA ARG A 61 -1.11 -10.97 -4.11
C ARG A 61 -1.46 -10.15 -5.33
N ASP A 62 -1.99 -10.80 -6.38
CA ASP A 62 -2.40 -10.15 -7.63
C ASP A 62 -3.47 -9.09 -7.37
N PHE A 63 -4.42 -9.38 -6.48
CA PHE A 63 -5.41 -8.41 -6.05
C PHE A 63 -4.78 -7.18 -5.39
N LEU A 64 -3.87 -7.38 -4.44
CA LEU A 64 -3.18 -6.29 -3.74
C LEU A 64 -2.33 -5.46 -4.71
N GLU A 65 -1.57 -6.11 -5.60
CA GLU A 65 -0.78 -5.44 -6.65
C GLU A 65 -1.68 -4.65 -7.60
N GLY A 66 -2.84 -5.21 -7.95
CA GLY A 66 -3.85 -4.55 -8.77
C GLY A 66 -4.42 -3.30 -8.12
N ILE A 67 -4.66 -3.30 -6.81
CA ILE A 67 -5.08 -2.08 -6.09
C ILE A 67 -3.94 -1.07 -6.09
N ILE A 68 -2.72 -1.45 -5.74
CA ILE A 68 -1.58 -0.52 -5.63
C ILE A 68 -1.28 0.17 -6.98
N SER A 69 -1.42 -0.58 -8.08
CA SER A 69 -1.10 -0.10 -9.44
C SER A 69 -2.14 0.84 -10.03
N LYS A 70 -3.32 1.00 -9.40
CA LYS A 70 -4.32 1.98 -9.83
C LYS A 70 -3.83 3.40 -9.61
N ASP A 71 -4.51 4.35 -10.25
CA ASP A 71 -4.29 5.77 -10.02
C ASP A 71 -4.98 6.24 -8.74
N ASN A 72 -4.51 5.69 -7.63
CA ASN A 72 -4.99 6.00 -6.29
C ASN A 72 -4.50 7.39 -5.88
N THR A 73 -5.31 8.06 -5.07
CA THR A 73 -4.88 9.28 -4.37
C THR A 73 -3.73 8.97 -3.40
N ALA A 74 -2.93 9.99 -3.04
CA ALA A 74 -1.87 9.84 -2.04
C ALA A 74 -2.41 9.31 -0.70
N THR A 75 -3.62 9.72 -0.31
CA THR A 75 -4.30 9.24 0.90
C THR A 75 -4.62 7.75 0.84
N GLU A 76 -5.08 7.26 -0.31
CA GLU A 76 -5.35 5.83 -0.50
C GLU A 76 -4.06 5.00 -0.49
N LEU A 77 -2.99 5.47 -1.14
CA LEU A 77 -1.69 4.81 -1.09
C LEU A 77 -1.12 4.76 0.34
N ALA A 78 -1.23 5.86 1.09
CA ALA A 78 -0.83 5.89 2.49
C ALA A 78 -1.62 4.88 3.34
N ARG A 79 -2.93 4.74 3.10
CA ARG A 79 -3.77 3.73 3.77
C ARG A 79 -3.30 2.30 3.45
N ILE A 80 -3.00 2.00 2.19
CA ILE A 80 -2.50 0.68 1.77
C ILE A 80 -1.15 0.39 2.42
N LYS A 81 -0.22 1.35 2.37
CA LYS A 81 1.10 1.27 3.01
C LYS A 81 1.00 0.97 4.50
N ASN A 82 0.06 1.62 5.21
CA ASN A 82 -0.17 1.37 6.63
C ASN A 82 -0.72 -0.04 6.89
N ALA A 83 -1.69 -0.51 6.09
CA ALA A 83 -2.23 -1.86 6.23
C ALA A 83 -1.15 -2.94 6.05
N VAL A 84 -0.29 -2.78 5.04
CA VAL A 84 0.87 -3.66 4.81
C VAL A 84 1.84 -3.65 5.98
N ALA A 85 2.18 -2.46 6.51
CA ALA A 85 3.10 -2.35 7.63
C ALA A 85 2.56 -2.99 8.92
N LEU A 86 1.25 -2.86 9.17
CA LEU A 86 0.60 -3.45 10.33
C LEU A 86 0.54 -4.98 10.24
N ALA A 87 0.17 -5.52 9.07
CA ALA A 87 0.14 -6.97 8.84
C ALA A 87 1.50 -7.62 9.13
N LYS A 88 2.61 -7.03 8.63
CA LYS A 88 3.97 -7.51 8.91
C LYS A 88 4.35 -7.50 10.39
N LYS A 89 3.84 -6.53 11.16
CA LYS A 89 4.14 -6.43 12.60
C LYS A 89 3.39 -7.48 13.40
N GLU A 90 2.14 -7.75 13.05
CA GLU A 90 1.31 -8.75 13.74
C GLU A 90 1.87 -10.15 13.54
N THR A 91 2.20 -10.53 12.30
CA THR A 91 2.81 -11.84 12.00
C THR A 91 4.17 -12.05 12.69
N LYS A 92 4.90 -10.97 13.00
CA LYS A 92 6.15 -11.05 13.79
C LYS A 92 5.89 -11.30 15.27
N LYS A 93 4.89 -10.64 15.85
CA LYS A 93 4.53 -10.80 17.27
C LYS A 93 4.00 -12.19 17.60
N GLU A 94 3.37 -12.86 16.65
CA GLU A 94 2.86 -14.23 16.86
C GLU A 94 3.96 -15.30 16.81
N LYS A 95 5.19 -14.94 16.44
CA LYS A 95 6.36 -15.84 16.36
C LYS A 95 7.38 -15.64 17.49
N GLU A 96 7.20 -14.64 18.35
CA GLU A 96 8.01 -14.37 19.56
C GLU A 96 7.31 -14.90 20.82
#